data_AF-A0A3P6QS25-F1
#
_entry.id   AF-A0A3P6QS25-F1
#
_cell.length_a   1.000
_cell.length_b   1.000
_cell.length_c   1.000
_cell.angle_alpha   90.00
_cell.angle_beta   90.00
_cell.angle_gamma   90.00
#
_symmetry.space_group_name_H-M   'P 1'
#
loop_
_entity.id
_entity.type
_entity.pdbx_description
1 polymer ?
#
loop_
_entity_poly.entity_id
_entity_poly.type
_entity_poly.pdbx_seq_one_letter_code
_entity_poly.pdbx_strand_id
1 'polypeptide(L)'
;MYIEREETRMIVEEKKAQYEIVKDGVYSDYTVINRHTDYCPFVVCWNFDIETYQWDQGHYYNDEASAMCEFYHKEKEAIDYILETEYLDLPDLEEGE
;
A
#
# COMPACT_ATOMS: atom_id res chain seq x y z
N MET A 1 -15.38 -25.15 -19.19
CA MET A 1 -15.02 -24.05 -20.10
C MET A 1 -13.69 -23.51 -19.59
N TYR A 2 -12.57 -23.92 -20.20
CA TYR A 2 -11.20 -23.68 -19.71
C TYR A 2 -10.53 -22.59 -20.55
N ILE A 3 -11.09 -21.38 -20.52
CA ILE A 3 -10.55 -20.23 -21.29
C ILE A 3 -9.83 -19.24 -20.36
N GLU A 4 -10.11 -19.27 -19.05
CA GLU A 4 -9.77 -18.13 -18.18
C GLU A 4 -8.31 -18.13 -17.68
N ARG A 5 -7.64 -19.28 -17.56
CA ARG A 5 -6.37 -19.37 -16.81
C ARG A 5 -5.15 -18.84 -17.57
N GLU A 6 -5.11 -19.04 -18.89
CA GLU A 6 -3.98 -18.54 -19.71
C GLU A 6 -4.16 -17.06 -20.08
N GLU A 7 -5.36 -16.62 -20.42
CA GLU A 7 -5.64 -15.21 -20.70
C GLU A 7 -5.41 -14.33 -19.46
N THR A 8 -5.88 -14.77 -18.29
CA THR A 8 -5.63 -14.04 -17.02
C THR A 8 -4.14 -13.97 -16.71
N ARG A 9 -3.39 -15.05 -16.97
CA ARG A 9 -1.95 -15.07 -16.74
C ARG A 9 -1.20 -14.10 -17.68
N MET A 10 -1.57 -14.04 -18.96
CA MET A 10 -0.96 -13.09 -19.89
C MET A 10 -1.23 -11.65 -19.48
N ILE A 11 -2.46 -11.32 -19.05
CA ILE A 11 -2.82 -9.97 -18.58
C ILE A 11 -2.01 -9.59 -17.34
N VAL A 12 -1.80 -10.53 -16.41
CA VAL A 12 -0.98 -10.29 -15.22
C VAL A 12 0.50 -10.13 -15.58
N GLU A 13 1.05 -10.95 -16.47
CA GLU A 13 2.44 -10.81 -16.94
C GLU A 13 2.68 -9.49 -17.69
N GLU A 14 1.70 -9.02 -18.46
CA GLU A 14 1.74 -7.71 -19.12
C GLU A 14 1.68 -6.56 -18.11
N LYS A 15 0.80 -6.63 -17.12
CA LYS A 15 0.73 -5.63 -16.04
C LYS A 15 1.97 -5.62 -15.16
N LYS A 16 2.57 -6.77 -14.90
CA LYS A 16 3.88 -6.91 -14.24
C LYS A 16 4.98 -6.13 -14.96
N ALA A 17 4.92 -6.07 -16.29
CA ALA A 17 5.87 -5.30 -17.08
C ALA A 17 5.58 -3.79 -17.06
N GLN A 18 4.36 -3.38 -16.69
CA GLN A 18 3.94 -1.97 -16.65
C GLN A 18 4.13 -1.32 -15.29
N TYR A 19 4.00 -2.08 -14.19
CA TYR A 19 4.03 -1.53 -12.83
C TYR A 19 5.24 -2.04 -12.04
N GLU A 20 6.03 -1.10 -11.51
CA GLU A 20 7.12 -1.37 -10.58
C GLU A 20 6.66 -1.07 -9.15
N ILE A 21 6.88 -2.00 -8.21
CA ILE A 21 6.66 -1.75 -6.79
C ILE A 21 7.88 -0.99 -6.27
N VAL A 22 7.67 0.27 -5.90
CA VAL A 22 8.72 1.15 -5.34
C VAL A 22 8.88 0.89 -3.84
N LYS A 23 7.76 0.78 -3.14
CA LYS A 23 7.74 0.55 -1.70
C LYS A 23 6.48 -0.18 -1.27
N ASP A 24 6.65 -1.13 -0.35
CA ASP A 24 5.53 -1.82 0.29
C ASP A 24 5.45 -1.45 1.78
N GLY A 25 4.23 -1.32 2.28
CA GLY A 25 3.89 -0.97 3.66
C GLY A 25 4.31 -2.05 4.64
N VAL A 26 4.83 -1.64 5.80
CA VAL A 26 5.13 -2.59 6.90
C VAL A 26 4.05 -2.50 7.97
N TYR A 27 3.56 -1.29 8.22
CA TYR A 27 2.59 -1.00 9.28
C TYR A 27 1.21 -0.61 8.73
N SER A 28 1.12 -0.31 7.44
CA SER A 28 -0.11 0.07 6.76
C SER A 28 -0.34 -0.77 5.49
N ASP A 29 -1.60 -0.85 5.04
CA ASP A 29 -1.98 -1.53 3.80
C ASP A 29 -1.69 -0.69 2.54
N TYR A 30 -0.76 0.25 2.63
CA TYR A 30 -0.39 1.12 1.52
C TYR A 30 0.83 0.60 0.78
N THR A 31 0.85 0.75 -0.54
CA THR A 31 1.96 0.38 -1.41
C THR A 31 2.20 1.51 -2.41
N VAL A 32 3.46 1.85 -2.68
CA VAL A 32 3.84 2.80 -3.72
C VAL A 32 4.24 2.04 -4.97
N ILE A 33 3.59 2.35 -6.09
CA ILE A 33 3.92 1.80 -7.40
C ILE A 33 4.31 2.92 -8.39
N ASN A 34 5.16 2.57 -9.36
CA ASN A 34 5.45 3.38 -10.53
C ASN A 34 4.82 2.72 -11.75
N ARG A 35 3.99 3.46 -12.48
CA ARG A 35 3.26 2.98 -13.65
C ARG A 35 4.01 3.17 -14.98
N HIS A 36 5.21 3.75 -14.93
CA HIS A 36 6.03 4.09 -16.09
C HIS A 36 5.28 4.92 -17.14
N THR A 37 4.41 5.84 -16.68
CA THR A 37 3.66 6.76 -17.53
C THR A 37 4.20 8.18 -17.42
N ASP A 38 4.10 8.97 -18.50
CA ASP A 38 4.59 10.35 -18.52
C ASP A 38 3.84 11.29 -17.56
N TYR A 39 2.59 10.96 -17.22
CA TYR A 39 1.75 11.78 -16.34
C TYR A 39 1.35 11.02 -15.08
N CYS A 40 1.62 11.63 -13.92
CA CYS A 40 1.49 11.02 -12.60
C CYS A 40 1.99 9.55 -12.52
N PRO A 41 3.29 9.28 -12.78
CA PRO A 41 3.83 7.92 -12.78
C PRO A 41 3.63 7.19 -11.44
N PHE A 42 3.71 7.90 -10.32
CA PHE A 42 3.69 7.29 -8.99
C PHE A 42 2.27 7.24 -8.43
N VAL A 43 1.93 6.13 -7.78
CA VAL A 43 0.64 5.94 -7.13
C VAL A 43 0.87 5.40 -5.73
N VAL A 44 0.24 6.03 -4.74
CA VAL A 44 0.12 5.48 -3.40
C VAL A 44 -1.23 4.75 -3.35
N CYS A 45 -1.16 3.42 -3.40
CA CYS A 45 -2.29 2.50 -3.45
C CYS A 45 -2.64 2.02 -2.04
N TRP A 46 -3.92 1.92 -1.71
CA TRP A 46 -4.43 1.24 -0.53
C TRP A 46 -4.97 -0.15 -0.94
N ASN A 47 -4.64 -1.17 -0.13
CA ASN A 47 -5.01 -2.56 -0.34
C ASN A 47 -4.56 -3.08 -1.72
N PHE A 48 -3.25 -2.95 -2.01
CA PHE A 48 -2.68 -3.37 -3.28
C PHE A 48 -2.49 -4.90 -3.33
N ASP A 49 -3.06 -5.54 -4.34
CA ASP A 49 -2.90 -6.96 -4.62
C ASP A 49 -1.79 -7.19 -5.66
N ILE A 50 -0.69 -7.81 -5.22
CA ILE A 50 0.48 -8.11 -6.06
C ILE A 50 0.22 -9.21 -7.10
N GLU A 51 -0.78 -10.07 -6.91
CA GLU A 51 -1.10 -11.13 -7.86
C GLU A 51 -1.89 -10.57 -9.04
N THR A 52 -2.81 -9.64 -8.78
CA THR A 52 -3.73 -9.10 -9.78
C THR A 52 -3.36 -7.69 -10.27
N TYR A 53 -2.43 -7.01 -9.59
CA TYR A 53 -2.05 -5.61 -9.81
C TYR A 53 -3.28 -4.68 -9.76
N GLN A 54 -4.12 -4.90 -8.75
CA GLN A 54 -5.30 -4.11 -8.44
C GLN A 54 -5.16 -3.47 -7.06
N TRP A 55 -5.91 -2.40 -6.83
CA TRP A 55 -5.98 -1.71 -5.55
C TRP A 55 -7.36 -1.08 -5.41
N ASP A 56 -7.79 -0.87 -4.18
CA ASP A 56 -9.13 -0.34 -3.90
C ASP A 56 -9.16 1.20 -4.02
N GLN A 57 -8.11 1.88 -3.53
CA GLN A 57 -7.98 3.33 -3.61
C GLN A 57 -6.56 3.72 -3.99
N GLY A 58 -6.38 4.82 -4.73
CA GLY A 58 -5.07 5.26 -5.16
C GLY A 58 -4.98 6.76 -5.37
N HIS A 59 -3.92 7.38 -4.87
CA HIS A 59 -3.60 8.78 -5.10
C HIS A 59 -2.37 8.91 -6.01
N TYR A 60 -2.50 9.73 -7.05
CA TYR A 60 -1.55 9.86 -8.15
C TYR A 60 -0.62 11.07 -7.98
N TYR A 61 0.68 10.86 -8.18
CA TYR A 61 1.74 11.85 -7.99
C TYR A 61 2.67 11.92 -9.21
N ASN A 62 3.13 13.14 -9.51
CA ASN A 62 4.05 13.39 -10.62
C ASN A 62 5.50 13.02 -10.31
N ASP A 63 5.87 12.95 -9.02
CA ASP A 63 7.22 12.66 -8.58
C ASP A 63 7.25 11.67 -7.42
N GLU A 64 8.34 10.93 -7.32
CA GLU A 64 8.53 9.87 -6.33
C GLU A 64 8.54 10.44 -4.90
N ALA A 65 9.15 11.61 -4.70
CA ALA A 65 9.31 12.19 -3.38
C ALA A 65 7.97 12.56 -2.74
N SER A 66 7.04 13.14 -3.51
CA SER A 66 5.68 13.43 -3.07
C SER A 66 4.91 12.15 -2.71
N ALA A 67 5.01 11.11 -3.54
CA ALA A 67 4.37 9.82 -3.25
C ALA A 67 4.93 9.18 -1.97
N MET A 68 6.25 9.20 -1.80
CA MET A 68 6.92 8.68 -0.60
C MET A 68 6.57 9.49 0.65
N CYS A 69 6.41 10.81 0.54
CA CYS A 69 5.98 11.67 1.64
C CYS A 69 4.59 11.25 2.16
N GLU A 70 3.63 11.05 1.26
CA GLU A 70 2.29 10.56 1.63
C GLU A 70 2.37 9.16 2.22
N PHE A 71 3.13 8.25 1.60
CA PHE A 71 3.30 6.89 2.10
C PHE A 71 3.83 6.86 3.55
N TYR A 72 4.88 7.63 3.86
CA TYR A 72 5.40 7.70 5.22
C TYR A 72 4.43 8.36 6.20
N HIS A 73 3.59 9.28 5.73
CA HIS A 73 2.50 9.81 6.55
C HIS A 73 1.51 8.70 6.92
N LYS A 74 1.13 7.84 5.96
CA LYS A 74 0.25 6.67 6.23
C LYS A 74 0.88 5.64 7.14
N GLU A 75 2.17 5.33 6.97
CA GLU A 75 2.89 4.45 7.89
C GLU A 75 2.88 5.01 9.32
N LYS A 76 3.10 6.33 9.46
CA LYS A 76 3.08 6.97 10.77
C LYS A 76 1.68 6.93 11.41
N GLU A 77 0.63 7.26 10.66
CA GLU A 77 -0.75 7.18 11.15
C GLU A 77 -1.09 5.76 11.66
N ALA A 78 -0.62 4.73 10.95
CA ALA A 78 -0.83 3.35 11.36
C ALA A 78 -0.04 2.98 12.63
N ILE A 79 1.22 3.40 12.74
CA ILE A 79 2.05 3.20 13.94
C ILE A 79 1.40 3.88 15.15
N ASP A 80 0.99 5.15 15.01
CA ASP A 80 0.38 5.92 16.09
C ASP A 80 -0.90 5.23 16.58
N TYR A 81 -1.73 4.71 15.66
CA TYR A 81 -2.92 3.92 16.01
C TYR A 81 -2.58 2.63 16.76
N ILE A 82 -1.60 1.85 16.29
CA ILE A 82 -1.16 0.62 16.97
C ILE A 82 -0.73 0.93 18.40
N LEU A 83 0.12 1.94 18.58
CA LEU A 83 0.59 2.35 19.91
C LEU A 83 -0.58 2.76 20.81
N GLU A 84 -1.48 3.62 20.34
CA GLU A 84 -2.67 4.03 21.12
C GLU A 84 -3.52 2.82 21.56
N THR A 85 -3.71 1.83 20.68
CA THR A 85 -4.45 0.61 21.02
C THR A 85 -3.75 -0.29 22.03
N GLU A 86 -2.42 -0.43 21.93
CA GLU A 86 -1.65 -1.24 22.90
C GLU A 86 -1.58 -0.59 24.29
N TYR A 87 -1.58 0.74 24.38
CA TYR A 87 -1.61 1.46 25.66
C TYR A 87 -2.96 1.34 26.40
N LEU A 88 -4.06 1.04 25.70
CA LEU A 88 -5.40 0.89 26.28
C LEU A 88 -5.63 -0.48 26.96
N ASP A 89 -4.79 -1.49 26.67
CA ASP A 89 -4.89 -2.84 27.24
C ASP A 89 -4.04 -3.04 28.52
N LEU A 90 -3.36 -1.99 29.01
CA LEU A 90 -2.69 -2.05 30.30
C LEU A 90 -3.74 -1.95 31.42
N PRO A 91 -3.79 -2.91 32.37
CA PRO A 91 -4.66 -2.78 33.53
C PRO A 91 -4.25 -1.51 34.28
N ASP A 92 -5.23 -0.70 34.66
CA ASP A 92 -5.02 0.44 35.54
C ASP A 92 -4.15 -0.03 36.71
N LEU A 93 -2.95 0.53 36.83
CA LEU A 93 -2.14 0.36 38.03
C LEU A 93 -2.96 1.03 39.14
N GLU A 94 -3.72 0.24 39.90
CA GLU A 94 -4.24 0.69 41.18
C GLU A 94 -3.04 1.23 41.95
N GLU A 95 -3.00 2.55 42.14
CA GLU A 95 -2.06 3.20 43.04
C GLU A 95 -2.30 2.58 44.42
N GLY A 96 -1.45 1.63 44.79
CA GLY A 96 -1.51 0.97 46.08
C GLY A 96 -1.35 2.01 47.19
N GLU A 97 -2.43 2.20 47.95
CA GLU A 97 -2.44 2.89 49.25
C GLU A 97 -1.57 2.17 50.30
#